data_AF-A0A0D0DDP3-F1
#
_entry.id   AF-A0A0D0DDP3-F1
#
_cell.length_a   1.000
_cell.length_b   1.000
_cell.length_c   1.000
_cell.angle_alpha   90.00
_cell.angle_beta   90.00
_cell.angle_gamma   90.00
#
_symmetry.space_group_name_H-M   'P 1'
#
loop_
_entity.id
_entity.type
_entity.pdbx_description
1 polymer ?
#
loop_
_entity_poly.entity_id
_entity_poly.type
_entity_poly.pdbx_seq_one_letter_code
_entity_poly.pdbx_strand_id
1 'polypeptide(L)'
;MIALGARNAILAQYQALSKNHLKVSSAVAKPNARGHRNDTLPWFWSMDVARDAEANNWMMEFYRVHWLWSKALKDCWEEEVELIRSEANWTKNFFKFKAHFWANKEESSGDASANQCQACYAARQSIIYGRLRDHCYKEFEEE
;
A
#
# COMPACT_ATOMS: atom_id res chain seq x y z
N MET A 1 32.00 0.35 6.23
CA MET A 1 31.30 -0.36 7.31
C MET A 1 32.05 -0.09 8.60
N ILE A 2 31.42 0.50 9.62
CA ILE A 2 32.10 0.83 10.88
C ILE A 2 32.19 -0.47 11.71
N ALA A 3 33.40 -1.00 11.90
CA ALA A 3 33.62 -2.19 12.71
C ALA A 3 33.87 -1.77 14.17
N LEU A 4 32.81 -1.73 14.97
CA LEU A 4 32.86 -1.27 16.38
C LEU A 4 33.40 -2.33 17.35
N GLY A 5 33.71 -3.54 16.88
CA GLY A 5 34.23 -4.64 17.71
C GLY A 5 33.28 -5.12 18.82
N ALA A 6 32.03 -4.64 18.84
CA ALA A 6 31.03 -4.96 19.85
C ALA A 6 30.26 -6.24 19.49
N ARG A 7 29.70 -6.90 20.50
CA ARG A 7 28.81 -8.06 20.31
C ARG A 7 27.55 -7.65 19.55
N ASN A 8 27.00 -8.55 18.75
CA ASN A 8 25.80 -8.27 17.93
C ASN A 8 24.60 -7.76 18.75
N ALA A 9 24.42 -8.23 20.00
CA ALA A 9 23.37 -7.73 20.88
C ALA A 9 23.51 -6.22 21.17
N ILE A 10 24.74 -5.74 21.37
CA ILE A 10 25.02 -4.32 21.60
C ILE A 10 24.80 -3.53 20.31
N LEU A 11 25.13 -4.09 19.15
CA LEU A 11 24.92 -3.44 17.85
C LEU A 11 23.45 -3.40 17.40
N ALA A 12 22.63 -4.35 17.88
CA ALA A 12 21.19 -4.32 17.68
C ALA A 12 20.53 -3.18 18.48
N GLN A 13 21.03 -2.94 19.69
CA GLN A 13 20.57 -1.85 20.55
C GLN A 13 21.16 -0.49 20.12
N TYR A 14 22.47 -0.40 19.93
CA TYR A 14 23.19 0.83 19.60
C TYR A 14 23.59 0.87 18.13
N GLN A 15 22.69 1.38 17.29
CA GLN A 15 22.90 1.45 15.84
C GLN A 15 23.79 2.65 15.47
N ALA A 16 24.38 2.62 14.26
CA ALA A 16 25.20 3.73 13.79
C ALA A 16 24.36 5.02 13.63
N LEU A 17 24.88 6.13 14.15
CA LEU A 17 24.23 7.42 14.02
C LEU A 17 24.49 8.02 12.63
N SER A 18 23.43 8.30 11.88
CA SER A 18 23.51 8.96 10.58
C SER A 18 23.14 10.44 10.69
N LYS A 19 23.60 11.28 9.75
CA LYS A 19 23.20 12.69 9.70
C LYS A 19 21.68 12.89 9.58
N ASN A 20 20.98 11.92 9.00
CA ASN A 20 19.51 11.97 8.88
C ASN A 20 18.83 11.83 10.25
N HIS A 21 19.42 11.10 11.19
CA HIS A 21 18.88 10.93 12.55
C HIS A 21 18.99 12.20 13.40
N LEU A 22 19.87 13.13 13.01
CA LEU A 22 20.10 14.40 13.70
C LEU A 22 19.20 15.53 13.19
N LYS A 23 18.34 15.27 12.20
CA LYS A 23 17.36 16.25 11.76
C LYS A 23 16.35 16.45 12.88
N VAL A 24 16.09 17.72 13.21
CA VAL A 24 15.07 18.08 14.19
C VAL A 24 13.74 17.52 13.72
N SER A 25 13.14 16.64 14.54
CA SER A 25 11.78 16.19 14.30
C SER A 25 10.83 17.35 14.56
N SER A 26 10.40 18.04 13.51
CA SER A 26 9.38 19.08 13.61
C SER A 26 8.01 18.50 13.94
N ALA A 27 7.85 17.17 13.93
CA ALA A 27 6.64 16.49 14.37
C ALA A 27 6.28 16.82 15.84
N VAL A 28 7.30 17.11 16.66
CA VAL A 28 7.13 17.59 18.05
C VAL A 28 6.63 19.04 18.09
N ALA A 29 7.22 19.91 17.27
CA ALA A 29 6.97 21.35 17.28
C ALA A 29 5.69 21.75 16.53
N LYS A 30 5.29 20.96 15.52
CA LYS A 30 4.12 21.17 14.68
C LYS A 30 3.48 19.81 14.36
N PRO A 31 2.66 19.26 15.27
CA PRO A 31 2.10 17.92 15.10
C PRO A 31 1.20 17.79 13.86
N ASN A 32 0.62 18.88 13.37
CA ASN A 32 -0.25 18.89 12.20
C ASN A 32 0.44 19.36 10.91
N ALA A 33 1.78 19.46 10.88
CA ALA A 33 2.48 19.87 9.67
C ALA A 33 2.37 18.78 8.57
N ARG A 34 1.95 19.22 7.38
CA ARG A 34 1.77 18.35 6.21
C ARG A 34 3.14 17.84 5.73
N GLY A 35 3.28 16.53 5.53
CA GLY A 35 4.51 15.90 5.03
C GLY A 35 5.23 14.98 6.01
N HIS A 36 4.83 14.93 7.29
CA HIS A 36 5.43 14.05 8.29
C HIS A 36 4.93 12.61 8.27
N ARG A 37 4.08 12.23 7.31
CA ARG A 37 3.42 10.92 7.26
C ARG A 37 4.40 9.73 7.21
N ASN A 38 5.60 9.94 6.67
CA ASN A 38 6.62 8.90 6.53
C ASN A 38 7.85 9.12 7.41
N ASP A 39 7.80 10.10 8.34
CA ASP A 39 8.96 10.38 9.20
C ASP A 39 9.05 9.31 10.29
N THR A 40 10.05 8.44 10.15
CA THR A 40 10.37 7.45 11.18
C THR A 40 11.25 8.08 12.24
N LEU A 41 10.92 7.87 13.53
CA LEU A 41 11.80 8.32 14.61
C LEU A 41 13.15 7.61 14.56
N PRO A 42 14.26 8.32 14.83
CA PRO A 42 15.55 7.68 15.03
C PRO A 42 15.49 6.61 16.12
N TRP A 43 16.22 5.51 15.92
CA TRP A 43 16.28 4.34 16.81
C TRP A 43 16.55 4.70 18.29
N PHE A 44 17.30 5.77 18.56
CA PHE A 44 17.67 6.16 19.91
C PHE A 44 16.48 6.67 20.75
N TRP A 45 15.40 7.13 20.12
CA TRP A 45 14.16 7.51 20.82
C TRP A 45 13.32 6.32 21.26
N SER A 46 13.63 5.10 20.80
CA SER A 46 12.85 3.90 21.15
C SER A 46 13.57 2.99 22.15
N MET A 47 14.72 3.42 22.70
CA MET A 47 15.58 2.56 23.50
C MET A 47 15.09 2.32 24.92
N ASP A 48 14.58 3.35 25.58
CA ASP A 48 14.15 3.30 26.98
C ASP A 48 12.92 4.17 27.24
N VAL A 49 11.86 3.90 26.45
CA VAL A 49 10.59 4.65 26.48
C VAL A 49 10.01 4.72 27.89
N ALA A 50 10.10 3.62 28.66
CA ALA A 50 9.55 3.55 30.01
C ALA A 50 10.28 4.49 30.99
N ARG A 51 11.61 4.49 30.98
CA ARG A 51 12.39 5.36 31.85
C ARG A 51 12.25 6.84 31.46
N ASP A 52 12.23 7.14 30.16
CA ASP A 52 12.03 8.50 29.65
C ASP A 52 10.65 9.04 30.02
N ALA A 53 9.63 8.17 29.93
CA ALA A 53 8.26 8.45 30.30
C ALA A 53 8.11 8.77 31.79
N GLU A 54 8.71 7.96 32.66
CA GLU A 54 8.70 8.17 34.11
C GLU A 54 9.45 9.45 34.51
N ALA A 55 10.54 9.78 33.80
CA ALA A 55 11.35 10.95 34.09
C ALA A 55 10.68 12.28 33.68
N ASN A 56 9.80 12.26 32.66
CA ASN A 56 9.21 13.49 32.12
C ASN A 56 7.80 13.27 31.54
N ASN A 57 6.80 13.93 32.12
CA ASN A 57 5.41 13.89 31.65
C ASN A 57 5.26 14.37 30.20
N TRP A 58 6.12 15.27 29.72
CA TRP A 58 6.11 15.69 28.32
C TRP A 58 6.61 14.60 27.36
N MET A 59 7.57 13.78 27.78
CA MET A 59 8.05 12.63 27.00
C MET A 59 6.96 11.56 26.89
N MET A 60 6.19 11.34 27.95
CA MET A 60 5.00 10.46 27.91
C MET A 60 4.02 10.86 26.81
N GLU A 61 3.62 12.13 26.75
CA GLU A 61 2.69 12.62 25.73
C GLU A 61 3.29 12.52 24.31
N PHE A 62 4.58 12.80 24.16
CA PHE A 62 5.28 12.63 22.89
C PHE A 62 5.19 11.18 22.38
N TYR A 63 5.52 10.20 23.22
CA TYR A 63 5.45 8.79 22.84
C TYR A 63 4.02 8.32 22.57
N ARG A 64 3.05 8.81 23.34
CA ARG A 64 1.63 8.50 23.12
C ARG A 64 1.14 8.98 21.76
N VAL A 65 1.44 10.24 21.39
CA VAL A 65 1.06 10.81 20.09
C VAL A 65 1.75 10.05 18.96
N HIS A 66 3.04 9.77 19.10
CA HIS A 66 3.78 9.03 18.08
C HIS A 66 3.24 7.61 17.88
N TRP A 67 2.88 6.92 18.97
CA TRP A 67 2.26 5.60 18.91
C TRP A 67 0.89 5.66 18.21
N LEU A 68 0.05 6.65 18.53
CA LEU A 68 -1.26 6.81 17.88
C LEU A 68 -1.12 7.01 16.37
N TRP A 69 -0.14 7.80 15.92
CA TRP A 69 0.12 7.96 14.48
C TRP A 69 0.64 6.70 13.82
N SER A 70 1.59 6.02 14.47
CA SER A 70 2.13 4.77 13.94
C SER A 70 1.05 3.70 13.81
N LYS A 71 0.15 3.64 14.80
CA LYS A 71 -1.03 2.77 14.77
C LYS A 71 -1.98 3.16 13.65
N ALA A 72 -2.36 4.44 13.54
CA ALA A 72 -3.25 4.89 12.47
C ALA A 72 -2.66 4.64 11.07
N LEU A 73 -1.34 4.79 10.90
CA LEU A 73 -0.66 4.48 9.65
C LEU A 73 -0.73 2.98 9.34
N LYS A 74 -0.47 2.13 10.34
CA LYS A 74 -0.61 0.67 10.23
C LYS A 74 -2.03 0.29 9.83
N ASP A 75 -3.03 0.82 10.53
CA ASP A 75 -4.45 0.54 10.28
C ASP A 75 -4.82 0.97 8.85
N CYS A 76 -4.39 2.15 8.38
CA CYS A 76 -4.60 2.59 7.00
C CYS A 76 -3.90 1.68 5.97
N TRP A 77 -2.68 1.20 6.24
CA TRP A 77 -1.99 0.29 5.32
C TRP A 77 -2.68 -1.07 5.27
N GLU A 78 -3.20 -1.56 6.40
CA GLU A 78 -4.00 -2.80 6.43
C GLU A 78 -5.29 -2.64 5.62
N GLU A 79 -5.99 -1.51 5.76
CA GLU A 79 -7.15 -1.16 4.92
C GLU A 79 -6.78 -1.05 3.44
N GLU A 80 -5.68 -0.36 3.10
CA GLU A 80 -5.25 -0.16 1.72
C GLU A 80 -4.91 -1.50 1.03
N VAL A 81 -4.29 -2.44 1.75
CA VAL A 81 -4.05 -3.79 1.23
C VAL A 81 -5.37 -4.52 0.94
N GLU A 82 -6.36 -4.43 1.83
CA GLU A 82 -7.67 -5.03 1.61
C GLU A 82 -8.42 -4.39 0.43
N LEU A 83 -8.35 -3.07 0.30
CA LEU A 83 -8.93 -2.32 -0.82
C LEU A 83 -8.28 -2.72 -2.14
N ILE A 84 -6.95 -2.78 -2.22
CA ILE A 84 -6.24 -3.17 -3.45
C ILE A 84 -6.60 -4.60 -3.87
N ARG A 85 -6.71 -5.53 -2.91
CA ARG A 85 -7.17 -6.91 -3.19
C ARG A 85 -8.60 -6.92 -3.73
N SER A 86 -9.47 -6.10 -3.15
CA SER A 86 -10.86 -5.95 -3.60
C SER A 86 -10.94 -5.33 -5.00
N GLU A 87 -10.16 -4.29 -5.28
CA GLU A 87 -10.06 -3.64 -6.58
C GLU A 87 -9.52 -4.57 -7.66
N ALA A 88 -8.52 -5.40 -7.36
CA ALA A 88 -8.04 -6.44 -8.25
C ALA A 88 -9.14 -7.44 -8.59
N ASN A 89 -9.93 -7.87 -7.59
CA ASN A 89 -11.09 -8.74 -7.80
C ASN A 89 -12.20 -8.07 -8.62
N TRP A 90 -12.52 -6.81 -8.36
CA TRP A 90 -13.50 -6.05 -9.15
C TRP A 90 -13.04 -5.87 -10.59
N THR A 91 -11.75 -5.61 -10.82
CA THR A 91 -11.17 -5.49 -12.16
C THR A 91 -11.31 -6.79 -12.96
N LYS A 92 -10.98 -7.94 -12.34
CA LYS A 92 -11.21 -9.27 -12.94
C LYS A 92 -12.68 -9.49 -13.31
N ASN A 93 -13.59 -9.21 -12.38
CA ASN A 93 -15.02 -9.37 -12.57
C ASN A 93 -15.58 -8.43 -13.65
N PHE A 94 -15.09 -7.20 -13.71
CA PHE A 94 -15.45 -6.23 -14.74
C PHE A 94 -15.03 -6.71 -16.13
N PHE A 95 -13.80 -7.18 -16.31
CA PHE A 95 -13.35 -7.71 -17.59
C PHE A 95 -14.12 -8.97 -18.01
N LYS A 96 -14.40 -9.87 -17.07
CA LYS A 96 -15.27 -11.04 -17.32
C LYS A 96 -16.66 -10.60 -17.78
N PHE A 97 -17.29 -9.67 -17.07
CA PHE A 97 -18.59 -9.12 -17.45
C PHE A 97 -18.56 -8.48 -18.83
N LYS A 98 -17.55 -7.65 -19.13
CA LYS A 98 -17.41 -6.99 -20.43
C LYS A 98 -17.20 -7.98 -21.57
N ALA A 99 -16.42 -9.04 -21.37
CA ALA A 99 -16.24 -10.10 -22.36
C ALA A 99 -17.59 -10.76 -22.70
N HIS A 100 -18.35 -11.18 -21.68
CA HIS A 100 -19.69 -11.75 -21.89
C HIS A 100 -20.68 -10.75 -22.50
N PHE A 101 -20.67 -9.49 -22.06
CA PHE A 101 -21.52 -8.45 -22.62
C PHE A 101 -21.33 -8.31 -24.14
N TRP A 102 -20.07 -8.31 -24.60
CA TRP A 102 -19.78 -8.21 -26.02
C TRP A 102 -20.07 -9.51 -26.78
N ALA A 103 -19.82 -10.69 -26.19
CA ALA A 103 -20.20 -11.97 -26.78
C ALA A 103 -21.72 -12.10 -26.99
N ASN A 104 -22.52 -11.73 -25.99
CA ASN A 104 -23.98 -11.75 -26.10
C ASN A 104 -24.49 -10.76 -27.15
N LYS A 105 -23.78 -9.63 -27.33
CA LYS A 105 -24.12 -8.62 -28.33
C LYS A 105 -23.82 -9.08 -29.75
N GLU A 106 -22.76 -9.87 -29.94
CA GLU A 106 -22.47 -10.57 -31.20
C GLU A 106 -23.57 -11.59 -31.53
N GLU A 107 -23.96 -12.42 -30.56
CA GLU A 107 -25.02 -13.42 -30.74
C GLU A 107 -26.39 -12.77 -31.05
N SER A 108 -26.65 -11.60 -30.47
CA SER A 108 -27.89 -10.84 -30.70
C SER A 108 -27.90 -10.05 -32.02
N SER A 109 -26.74 -9.83 -32.65
CA SER A 109 -26.68 -9.21 -33.98
C SER A 109 -27.05 -10.24 -35.05
N GLY A 110 -28.31 -10.21 -35.50
CA GLY A 110 -28.79 -11.13 -36.53
C GLY A 110 -28.05 -11.00 -37.87
N ASP A 111 -28.18 -12.01 -38.73
CA ASP A 111 -27.42 -12.27 -39.98
C ASP A 111 -27.58 -11.24 -41.13
N ALA A 112 -28.18 -10.08 -40.86
CA ALA A 112 -28.26 -9.02 -41.85
C ALA A 112 -26.85 -8.51 -42.19
N SER A 113 -26.54 -8.36 -43.48
CA SER A 113 -25.25 -7.83 -43.97
C SER A 113 -24.83 -6.51 -43.28
N ALA A 114 -25.80 -5.66 -42.91
CA ALA A 114 -25.54 -4.40 -42.20
C ALA A 114 -25.07 -4.59 -40.74
N ASN A 115 -25.42 -5.70 -40.11
CA ASN A 115 -25.06 -6.04 -38.74
C ASN A 115 -23.74 -6.80 -38.64
N GLN A 116 -23.25 -7.35 -39.76
CA GLN A 116 -22.04 -8.16 -39.81
C GLN A 116 -20.79 -7.40 -39.31
N CYS A 117 -20.65 -6.13 -39.68
CA CYS A 117 -19.56 -5.28 -39.18
C CYS A 117 -19.64 -5.06 -37.67
N GLN A 118 -20.85 -4.95 -37.12
CA GLN A 118 -21.08 -4.76 -35.69
C GLN A 118 -20.78 -6.05 -34.91
N ALA A 119 -21.19 -7.21 -35.47
CA ALA A 119 -20.87 -8.53 -34.94
C ALA A 119 -19.35 -8.76 -34.88
N CYS A 120 -18.62 -8.48 -35.98
CA CYS A 120 -17.16 -8.60 -36.01
C CYS A 120 -16.47 -7.68 -34.99
N TYR A 121 -16.97 -6.46 -34.79
CA TYR A 121 -16.44 -5.56 -33.77
C TYR A 121 -16.72 -6.10 -32.36
N ALA A 122 -17.94 -6.57 -32.09
CA ALA A 122 -18.31 -7.17 -30.81
C ALA A 122 -17.46 -8.41 -30.49
N ALA A 123 -17.24 -9.30 -31.46
CA ALA A 123 -16.35 -10.45 -31.34
C ALA A 123 -14.92 -10.03 -30.94
N ARG A 124 -14.37 -9.03 -31.63
CA ARG A 124 -13.04 -8.48 -31.30
C ARG A 124 -12.99 -7.92 -29.89
N GLN A 125 -14.02 -7.18 -29.46
CA GLN A 125 -14.09 -6.64 -28.10
C GLN A 125 -14.15 -7.76 -27.06
N SER A 126 -14.96 -8.79 -27.27
CA SER A 126 -15.04 -9.97 -26.38
C SER A 126 -13.66 -10.59 -26.17
N ILE A 127 -12.90 -10.80 -27.25
CA ILE A 127 -11.54 -11.36 -27.19
C ILE A 127 -10.58 -10.44 -26.41
N ILE A 128 -10.63 -9.12 -26.62
CA ILE A 128 -9.76 -8.17 -25.90
C ILE A 128 -10.02 -8.23 -24.40
N TYR A 129 -11.29 -8.15 -23.98
CA TYR A 129 -11.64 -8.23 -22.56
C TYR A 129 -11.34 -9.59 -21.96
N GLY A 130 -11.47 -10.68 -22.74
CA GLY A 130 -11.02 -12.02 -22.35
C GLY A 130 -9.52 -12.06 -22.07
N ARG A 131 -8.69 -11.49 -22.95
CA ARG A 131 -7.23 -11.41 -22.74
C ARG A 131 -6.85 -10.59 -21.52
N LEU A 132 -7.50 -9.44 -21.30
CA LEU A 132 -7.28 -8.61 -20.11
C LEU A 132 -7.66 -9.33 -18.83
N ARG A 133 -8.78 -10.06 -18.82
CA ARG A 133 -9.19 -10.93 -17.72
C ARG A 133 -8.13 -11.99 -17.43
N ASP A 134 -7.65 -12.68 -18.45
CA ASP A 134 -6.65 -13.76 -18.29
C ASP A 134 -5.31 -13.22 -17.79
N HIS A 135 -4.91 -12.02 -18.22
CA HIS A 135 -3.75 -11.33 -17.67
C HIS A 135 -3.95 -11.02 -16.18
N CYS A 136 -5.11 -10.48 -15.79
CA CYS A 136 -5.40 -10.23 -14.38
C CYS A 136 -5.42 -11.50 -13.53
N TYR A 137 -5.87 -12.65 -14.05
CA TYR A 137 -5.76 -13.90 -13.32
C TYR A 137 -4.29 -14.30 -13.10
N LYS A 138 -3.43 -14.16 -14.11
CA LYS A 138 -2.00 -14.48 -13.98
C LYS A 138 -1.26 -13.56 -13.00
N GLU A 139 -1.49 -12.26 -13.09
CA GLU A 139 -0.78 -11.26 -12.27
C GLU A 139 -1.29 -11.20 -10.81
N PHE A 140 -2.55 -11.55 -10.57
CA PHE A 140 -3.17 -11.47 -9.23
C PHE A 140 -3.39 -12.85 -8.58
N GLU A 141 -2.86 -13.93 -9.13
CA GLU A 141 -2.82 -15.28 -8.52
C GLU A 141 -1.47 -15.59 -7.82
N GLU A 142 -0.72 -14.57 -7.42
CA GLU A 142 0.46 -14.79 -6.57
C GLU A 142 0.11 -14.68 -5.07
N GLU A 143 0.39 -15.80 -4.38
CA GLU A 143 0.28 -16.17 -2.95
C GLU A 143 -1.01 -16.87 -2.47
#